data_AF-A0A4V1NVN2-F1
#
_entry.id   AF-A0A4V1NVN2-F1
#
_cell.length_a   1.000
_cell.length_b   1.000
_cell.length_c   1.000
_cell.angle_alpha   90.00
_cell.angle_beta   90.00
_cell.angle_gamma   90.00
#
_symmetry.space_group_name_H-M   'P 1'
#
loop_
_entity.id
_entity.type
_entity.pdbx_description
1 polymer ?
#
loop_
_entity_poly.entity_id
_entity_poly.type
_entity_poly.pdbx_seq_one_letter_code
_entity_poly.pdbx_strand_id
1 'polypeptide(L)'
;MARFELSEETRKRVEEIGSADLVIGVAGVAPFELLLEKIPSWLQRLSPSPGRTVLAFAGVQEMPSQPLPEGLELLPFVPAAHDPSLGPWIELSSAQLAVIGLASILEARGCIVFHPDLAAFDDPGSLQLAIPILEGNCDLVMPVYPEGKYEGLLNKGLLAPLSRSLCGRRVSAPLPSDFGVSARMISRMTAGQPQRALTAPRLLWPATVAGMDGGEICEAPLHIRHSTQSEGLELSTVIGQLVGSLFQEVELQAAQWQRVRGSQAMRALTAQSGAGPETAELPAPDPQPLIDSFVLGFRNLEEVWRIALPPLSLFELQRLARLSPAEFSMPDELWVKIVYDFAVAWHVRRISRGHLLGALTPLYLGWVASYVRSVSDLSLVKTQARLEELAQAFEVYKPYFVSRWRWPDRVS
;
A
#
# COMPACT_ATOMS: atom_id res chain seq x y z
N MET A 1 21.82 13.95 -0.82
CA MET A 1 21.41 12.96 -1.85
C MET A 1 22.15 11.67 -1.55
N ALA A 2 21.50 10.61 -1.04
CA ALA A 2 22.02 9.29 -1.38
C ALA A 2 21.80 9.15 -2.87
N ARG A 3 22.89 8.98 -3.62
CA ARG A 3 22.78 8.70 -5.04
C ARG A 3 22.21 7.28 -5.13
N PHE A 4 21.01 7.18 -5.69
CA PHE A 4 20.65 6.02 -6.47
C PHE A 4 21.83 5.75 -7.41
N GLU A 5 22.60 4.69 -7.16
CA GLU A 5 23.79 4.38 -7.95
C GLU A 5 23.33 3.81 -9.29
N LEU A 6 23.17 4.71 -10.26
CA LEU A 6 22.96 4.35 -11.65
C LEU A 6 24.19 3.60 -12.15
N SER A 7 23.96 2.48 -12.84
CA SER A 7 24.99 1.87 -13.68
C SER A 7 25.49 2.89 -14.71
N GLU A 8 26.74 2.75 -15.16
CA GLU A 8 27.31 3.63 -16.18
C GLU A 8 26.46 3.63 -17.47
N GLU A 9 25.89 2.48 -17.83
CA GLU A 9 25.00 2.34 -18.98
C GLU A 9 23.71 3.13 -18.81
N THR A 10 23.01 2.98 -17.68
CA THR A 10 21.79 3.74 -17.40
C THR A 10 22.09 5.23 -17.35
N ARG A 11 23.22 5.64 -16.74
CA ARG A 11 23.61 7.06 -16.68
C ARG A 11 23.83 7.65 -18.07
N LYS A 12 24.62 6.98 -18.91
CA LYS A 12 24.84 7.38 -20.29
C LYS A 12 23.52 7.50 -21.05
N ARG A 13 22.62 6.53 -20.87
CA ARG A 13 21.32 6.54 -21.54
C ARG A 13 20.42 7.69 -21.08
N VAL A 14 20.39 7.99 -19.79
CA VAL A 14 19.68 9.16 -19.25
C VAL A 14 20.22 10.47 -19.84
N GLU A 15 21.55 10.60 -19.95
CA GLU A 15 22.18 11.78 -20.57
C GLU A 15 21.83 11.93 -22.06
N GLU A 16 21.76 10.81 -22.81
CA GLU A 16 21.32 10.80 -24.21
C GLU A 16 19.86 11.22 -24.38
N ILE A 17 18.98 10.78 -23.48
CA ILE A 17 17.55 11.12 -23.49
C ILE A 17 17.35 12.59 -23.09
N GLY A 18 18.07 13.07 -22.08
CA GLY A 18 18.01 14.44 -21.56
C GLY A 18 16.79 14.73 -20.68
N SER A 19 15.59 14.69 -21.26
CA SER A 19 14.33 14.95 -20.54
C SER A 19 13.18 14.09 -21.08
N ALA A 20 12.09 13.95 -20.33
CA ALA A 20 10.89 13.24 -20.75
C ALA A 20 9.60 14.00 -20.38
N ASP A 21 8.53 13.86 -21.16
CA ASP A 21 7.19 14.30 -20.72
C ASP A 21 6.59 13.28 -19.75
N LEU A 22 6.69 11.99 -20.09
CA LEU A 22 6.15 10.89 -19.32
C LEU A 22 7.21 9.80 -19.15
N VAL A 23 7.37 9.32 -17.91
CA VAL A 23 8.07 8.06 -17.65
C VAL A 23 7.05 6.98 -17.34
N ILE A 24 7.15 5.84 -18.00
CA ILE A 24 6.39 4.64 -17.68
C ILE A 24 7.41 3.64 -17.17
N GLY A 25 7.31 3.22 -15.92
CA GLY A 25 8.26 2.28 -15.33
C GLY A 25 7.60 1.01 -14.85
N VAL A 26 8.27 -0.11 -15.08
CA VAL A 26 7.89 -1.41 -14.51
C VAL A 26 8.69 -1.65 -13.23
N ALA A 27 8.01 -1.75 -12.10
CA ALA A 27 8.62 -1.84 -10.77
C ALA A 27 9.09 -3.26 -10.42
N GLY A 28 9.97 -3.83 -11.24
CA GLY A 28 10.54 -5.15 -11.03
C GLY A 28 10.95 -5.81 -12.34
N VAL A 29 11.41 -7.06 -12.25
CA VAL A 29 11.75 -7.87 -13.42
C VAL A 29 10.47 -8.36 -14.07
N ALA A 30 10.30 -8.05 -15.36
CA ALA A 30 9.18 -8.47 -16.19
C ALA A 30 9.68 -9.03 -17.54
N PRO A 31 8.89 -9.88 -18.23
CA PRO A 31 9.25 -10.36 -19.56
C PRO A 31 9.30 -9.21 -20.56
N PHE A 32 10.47 -8.92 -21.11
CA PHE A 32 10.70 -7.73 -21.94
C PHE A 32 10.03 -7.81 -23.30
N GLU A 33 9.99 -9.00 -23.90
CA GLU A 33 9.30 -9.22 -25.17
C GLU A 33 7.81 -8.90 -25.04
N LEU A 34 7.18 -9.33 -23.93
CA LEU A 34 5.78 -9.05 -23.63
C LEU A 34 5.55 -7.55 -23.36
N LEU A 35 6.51 -6.89 -22.69
CA LEU A 35 6.45 -5.45 -22.45
C LEU A 35 6.50 -4.66 -23.77
N LEU A 36 7.41 -5.03 -24.69
CA LEU A 36 7.53 -4.41 -26.01
C LEU A 36 6.31 -4.67 -26.89
N GLU A 37 5.63 -5.80 -26.73
CA GLU A 37 4.36 -6.08 -27.41
C GLU A 37 3.23 -5.17 -26.91
N LYS A 38 3.14 -4.95 -25.59
CA LYS A 38 2.04 -4.21 -24.95
C LYS A 38 2.17 -2.70 -25.08
N ILE A 39 3.38 -2.15 -24.91
CA ILE A 39 3.60 -0.69 -24.81
C ILE A 39 3.08 0.12 -26.02
N PRO A 40 3.24 -0.30 -27.30
CA PRO A 40 2.78 0.51 -28.43
C PRO A 40 1.26 0.67 -28.44
N SER A 41 0.53 -0.41 -28.14
CA SER A 41 -0.93 -0.40 -28.07
C SER A 41 -1.45 0.47 -26.93
N TRP A 42 -0.71 0.55 -25.83
CA TRP A 42 -1.04 1.39 -24.69
C TRP A 42 -0.81 2.87 -25.02
N LEU A 43 0.34 3.21 -25.59
CA LEU A 43 0.67 4.58 -26.01
C LEU A 43 -0.26 5.11 -27.08
N GLN A 44 -0.66 4.27 -28.05
CA GLN A 44 -1.61 4.67 -29.08
C GLN A 44 -2.97 5.09 -28.50
N ARG A 45 -3.38 4.47 -27.39
CA ARG A 45 -4.63 4.82 -26.68
C ARG A 45 -4.49 6.07 -25.80
N LEU A 46 -3.28 6.41 -25.37
CA LEU A 46 -2.98 7.64 -24.63
C LEU A 46 -2.94 8.84 -25.58
N SER A 47 -4.11 9.42 -25.89
CA SER A 47 -4.25 10.57 -26.78
C SER A 47 -4.68 11.84 -26.03
N PRO A 48 -4.03 13.00 -26.25
CA PRO A 48 -2.85 13.19 -27.10
C PRO A 48 -1.61 12.50 -26.52
N SER A 49 -0.77 11.94 -27.39
CA SER A 49 0.46 11.30 -26.96
C SER A 49 1.42 12.34 -26.38
N PRO A 50 2.11 12.04 -25.26
CA PRO A 50 3.21 12.88 -24.79
C PRO A 50 4.26 13.04 -25.90
N GLY A 51 4.95 14.19 -25.94
CA GLY A 51 5.96 14.44 -26.96
C GLY A 51 7.12 13.46 -26.86
N ARG A 52 7.61 13.20 -25.63
CA ARG A 52 8.62 12.18 -25.37
C ARG A 52 8.23 11.30 -24.18
N THR A 53 8.11 10.01 -24.44
CA THR A 53 7.83 8.99 -23.42
C THR A 53 9.03 8.09 -23.22
N VAL A 54 9.39 7.82 -21.97
CA VAL A 54 10.48 6.89 -21.63
C VAL A 54 9.91 5.67 -20.94
N LEU A 55 10.21 4.49 -21.46
CA LEU A 55 9.91 3.22 -20.81
C LEU A 55 11.12 2.76 -19.99
N ALA A 56 10.99 2.82 -18.66
CA ALA A 56 11.98 2.33 -17.71
C ALA A 56 11.69 0.88 -17.29
N PHE A 57 12.67 -0.02 -17.44
CA PHE A 57 12.48 -1.44 -17.13
C PHE A 57 13.75 -2.05 -16.51
N ALA A 58 13.55 -3.06 -15.67
CA ALA A 58 14.64 -3.74 -14.99
C ALA A 58 15.37 -4.73 -15.91
N GLY A 59 16.68 -4.59 -16.03
CA GLY A 59 17.53 -5.52 -16.78
C GLY A 59 18.58 -4.83 -17.65
N VAL A 60 19.47 -5.63 -18.22
CA VAL A 60 20.46 -5.24 -19.23
C VAL A 60 20.15 -6.08 -20.46
N GLN A 61 19.17 -5.65 -21.25
CA GLN A 61 18.73 -6.37 -22.45
C GLN A 61 19.22 -5.63 -23.69
N GLU A 62 19.57 -6.40 -24.72
CA GLU A 62 19.89 -5.83 -26.01
C GLU A 62 18.67 -5.07 -26.55
N MET A 63 18.92 -3.85 -27.00
CA MET A 63 17.88 -3.01 -27.58
C MET A 63 17.23 -3.73 -28.77
N PRO A 64 15.89 -3.66 -28.91
CA PRO A 64 15.21 -4.33 -29.99
C PRO A 64 15.72 -3.84 -31.35
N SER A 65 15.84 -4.77 -32.29
CA SER A 65 16.21 -4.47 -33.68
C SER A 65 15.04 -3.85 -34.48
N GLN A 66 13.81 -3.98 -33.97
CA GLN A 66 12.62 -3.40 -34.57
C GLN A 66 12.49 -1.91 -34.22
N PRO A 67 11.97 -1.08 -35.15
CA PRO A 67 11.78 0.33 -34.90
C PRO A 67 10.74 0.55 -33.79
N LEU A 68 11.07 1.42 -32.84
CA LEU A 68 10.16 1.83 -31.78
C LEU A 68 9.17 2.88 -32.32
N PRO A 69 7.97 3.00 -31.69
CA PRO A 69 7.07 4.13 -31.94
C PRO A 69 7.80 5.47 -31.80
N GLU A 70 7.41 6.44 -32.62
CA GLU A 70 7.98 7.79 -32.57
C GLU A 70 7.78 8.41 -31.18
N GLY A 71 8.85 8.98 -30.62
CA GLY A 71 8.83 9.58 -29.27
C GLY A 71 8.95 8.59 -28.11
N LEU A 72 9.03 7.27 -28.35
CA LEU A 72 9.31 6.27 -27.32
C LEU A 72 10.81 6.00 -27.20
N GLU A 73 11.36 6.23 -26.02
CA GLU A 73 12.74 5.87 -25.66
C GLU A 73 12.75 4.74 -24.63
N LEU A 74 13.68 3.79 -24.77
CA LEU A 74 13.89 2.73 -23.80
C LEU A 74 15.01 3.11 -22.83
N LEU A 75 14.79 2.82 -21.54
CA LEU A 75 15.73 3.07 -20.46
C LEU A 75 15.88 1.83 -19.56
N PRO A 76 16.88 0.98 -19.81
CA PRO A 76 17.20 -0.12 -18.90
C PRO A 76 17.77 0.42 -17.59
N PHE A 77 17.40 -0.19 -16.47
CA PHE A 77 18.04 0.05 -15.18
C PHE A 77 18.31 -1.25 -14.42
N VAL A 78 19.32 -1.21 -13.55
CA VAL A 78 19.64 -2.34 -12.67
C VAL A 78 18.85 -2.16 -11.38
N PRO A 79 17.90 -3.07 -11.04
CA PRO A 79 17.21 -3.01 -9.77
C PRO A 79 18.20 -3.27 -8.62
N ALA A 80 17.82 -2.88 -7.41
CA ALA A 80 18.58 -3.27 -6.21
C ALA A 80 18.74 -4.81 -6.17
N ALA A 81 19.88 -5.29 -5.67
CA ALA A 81 20.11 -6.73 -5.53
C ALA A 81 18.97 -7.36 -4.73
N HIS A 82 18.42 -8.47 -5.27
CA HIS A 82 17.38 -9.24 -4.58
C HIS A 82 17.91 -9.69 -3.22
N ASP A 83 17.19 -9.33 -2.16
CA ASP A 83 17.51 -9.70 -0.79
C ASP A 83 16.24 -10.30 -0.17
N PRO A 84 16.13 -11.65 -0.19
CA PRO A 84 14.96 -12.35 0.35
C PRO A 84 14.66 -12.00 1.81
N SER A 85 15.64 -11.49 2.57
CA SER A 85 15.45 -11.11 3.98
C SER A 85 14.60 -9.86 4.15
N LEU A 86 14.52 -9.00 3.12
CA LEU A 86 13.72 -7.78 3.14
C LEU A 86 12.24 -8.04 2.85
N GLY A 87 11.96 -9.10 2.11
CA GLY A 87 10.61 -9.49 1.70
C GLY A 87 10.06 -8.72 0.50
N PRO A 88 9.01 -9.25 -0.12
CA PRO A 88 8.59 -8.86 -1.47
C PRO A 88 8.10 -7.42 -1.57
N TRP A 89 7.42 -6.89 -0.55
CA TRP A 89 6.91 -5.52 -0.57
C TRP A 89 8.01 -4.47 -0.54
N ILE A 90 9.11 -4.74 0.18
CA ILE A 90 10.25 -3.83 0.24
C ILE A 90 10.99 -3.81 -1.09
N GLU A 91 11.13 -4.96 -1.73
CA GLU A 91 11.73 -5.06 -3.07
C GLU A 91 10.90 -4.32 -4.11
N LEU A 92 9.58 -4.53 -4.12
CA LEU A 92 8.67 -3.77 -4.98
C LEU A 92 8.81 -2.27 -4.72
N SER A 93 8.74 -1.83 -3.45
CA SER A 93 8.88 -0.41 -3.10
C SER A 93 10.22 0.19 -3.52
N SER A 94 11.29 -0.59 -3.44
CA SER A 94 12.62 -0.17 -3.89
C SER A 94 12.66 0.02 -5.41
N ALA A 95 12.02 -0.87 -6.18
CA ALA A 95 11.87 -0.73 -7.63
C ALA A 95 10.96 0.44 -8.02
N GLN A 96 9.85 0.65 -7.30
CA GLN A 96 8.97 1.82 -7.50
C GLN A 96 9.75 3.13 -7.27
N LEU A 97 10.54 3.22 -6.19
CA LEU A 97 11.39 4.38 -5.90
C LEU A 97 12.51 4.57 -6.93
N ALA A 98 13.07 3.48 -7.48
CA ALA A 98 14.05 3.53 -8.55
C ALA A 98 13.46 4.19 -9.81
N VAL A 99 12.27 3.74 -10.23
CA VAL A 99 11.52 4.31 -11.35
C VAL A 99 11.23 5.80 -11.13
N ILE A 100 10.73 6.17 -9.96
CA ILE A 100 10.46 7.59 -9.61
C ILE A 100 11.76 8.40 -9.58
N GLY A 101 12.86 7.81 -9.14
CA GLY A 101 14.20 8.40 -9.18
C GLY A 101 14.64 8.71 -10.61
N LEU A 102 14.48 7.77 -11.54
CA LEU A 102 14.76 7.99 -12.96
C LEU A 102 13.88 9.09 -13.54
N ALA A 103 12.59 9.10 -13.21
CA ALA A 103 11.68 10.16 -13.62
C ALA A 103 12.09 11.53 -13.08
N SER A 104 12.61 11.59 -11.86
CA SER A 104 13.17 12.81 -11.29
C SER A 104 14.42 13.30 -12.01
N ILE A 105 15.29 12.40 -12.46
CA ILE A 105 16.52 12.76 -13.20
C ILE A 105 16.19 13.24 -14.62
N LEU A 106 15.19 12.64 -15.25
CA LEU A 106 14.66 13.03 -16.57
C LEU A 106 13.72 14.24 -16.52
N GLU A 107 13.57 14.88 -15.36
CA GLU A 107 12.68 16.03 -15.14
C GLU A 107 11.26 15.79 -15.67
N ALA A 108 10.75 14.58 -15.49
CA ALA A 108 9.49 14.14 -16.08
C ALA A 108 8.28 14.93 -15.55
N ARG A 109 7.35 15.29 -16.44
CA ARG A 109 6.08 15.94 -16.04
C ARG A 109 5.16 14.98 -15.29
N GLY A 110 5.23 13.70 -15.62
CA GLY A 110 4.52 12.63 -14.91
C GLY A 110 5.29 11.31 -14.96
N CYS A 111 4.99 10.43 -14.01
CA CYS A 111 5.52 9.08 -13.96
C CYS A 111 4.42 8.08 -13.63
N ILE A 112 4.32 7.00 -14.39
CA ILE A 112 3.44 5.86 -14.12
C ILE A 112 4.31 4.71 -13.70
N VAL A 113 3.92 4.07 -12.61
CA VAL A 113 4.57 2.88 -12.10
C VAL A 113 3.60 1.72 -12.28
N PHE A 114 4.03 0.68 -12.99
CA PHE A 114 3.28 -0.54 -13.21
C PHE A 114 3.90 -1.72 -12.47
N HIS A 115 3.06 -2.64 -12.03
CA HIS A 115 3.46 -3.90 -11.43
C HIS A 115 4.18 -4.80 -12.47
N PRO A 116 5.18 -5.61 -12.07
CA PRO A 116 5.94 -6.46 -12.99
C PRO A 116 5.14 -7.59 -13.67
N ASP A 117 3.91 -7.87 -13.24
CA ASP A 117 3.03 -8.83 -13.95
C ASP A 117 2.43 -8.29 -15.25
N LEU A 118 2.59 -6.98 -15.51
CA LEU A 118 2.10 -6.27 -16.69
C LEU A 118 0.58 -6.31 -16.89
N ALA A 119 -0.20 -6.76 -15.90
CA ALA A 119 -1.65 -6.90 -16.01
C ALA A 119 -2.35 -5.56 -16.28
N ALA A 120 -1.80 -4.45 -15.75
CA ALA A 120 -2.35 -3.12 -15.95
C ALA A 120 -2.37 -2.67 -17.42
N PHE A 121 -1.45 -3.15 -18.26
CA PHE A 121 -1.43 -2.79 -19.68
C PHE A 121 -2.65 -3.30 -20.47
N ASP A 122 -3.27 -4.37 -19.98
CA ASP A 122 -4.41 -5.02 -20.61
C ASP A 122 -5.74 -4.32 -20.28
N ASP A 123 -5.82 -3.63 -19.14
CA ASP A 123 -7.02 -2.88 -18.77
C ASP A 123 -6.97 -1.45 -19.33
N PRO A 124 -7.99 -1.00 -20.09
CA PRO A 124 -8.04 0.36 -20.62
C PRO A 124 -8.15 1.43 -19.53
N GLY A 125 -8.57 1.06 -18.31
CA GLY A 125 -8.59 1.96 -17.16
C GLY A 125 -7.20 2.42 -16.72
N SER A 126 -6.13 1.69 -17.06
CA SER A 126 -4.75 2.09 -16.73
C SER A 126 -4.32 3.43 -17.33
N LEU A 127 -4.96 3.86 -18.42
CA LEU A 127 -4.74 5.20 -19.01
C LEU A 127 -5.11 6.32 -18.03
N GLN A 128 -6.07 6.09 -17.13
CA GLN A 128 -6.47 7.04 -16.10
C GLN A 128 -5.38 7.28 -15.05
N LEU A 129 -4.37 6.40 -14.96
CA LEU A 129 -3.19 6.68 -14.13
C LEU A 129 -2.35 7.84 -14.72
N ALA A 130 -2.40 8.05 -16.04
CA ALA A 130 -1.57 9.04 -16.73
C ALA A 130 -2.31 10.32 -17.10
N ILE A 131 -3.52 10.21 -17.64
CA ILE A 131 -4.26 11.35 -18.21
C ILE A 131 -4.40 12.52 -17.20
N PRO A 132 -4.91 12.31 -15.98
CA PRO A 132 -5.11 13.41 -15.04
C PRO A 132 -3.80 14.02 -14.54
N ILE A 133 -2.71 13.25 -14.54
CA ILE A 133 -1.37 13.75 -14.19
C ILE A 133 -0.89 14.71 -15.28
N LEU A 134 -0.98 14.29 -16.54
CA LEU A 134 -0.51 15.07 -17.70
C LEU A 134 -1.33 16.36 -17.91
N GLU A 135 -2.61 16.32 -17.57
CA GLU A 135 -3.53 17.48 -17.59
C GLU A 135 -3.33 18.43 -16.39
N GLY A 136 -2.53 18.05 -15.38
CA GLY A 136 -2.33 18.84 -14.16
C GLY A 136 -3.52 18.82 -13.21
N ASN A 137 -4.38 17.80 -13.33
CA ASN A 137 -5.61 17.64 -12.58
C ASN A 137 -5.40 16.86 -11.27
N CYS A 138 -4.38 16.00 -11.16
CA CYS A 138 -4.06 15.23 -9.95
C CYS A 138 -2.55 15.27 -9.67
N ASP A 139 -2.16 15.12 -8.40
CA ASP A 139 -0.77 14.90 -8.00
C ASP A 139 -0.42 13.40 -7.87
N LEU A 140 -1.43 12.60 -7.50
CA LEU A 140 -1.34 11.15 -7.36
C LEU A 140 -2.63 10.50 -7.87
N VAL A 141 -2.52 9.53 -8.76
CA VAL A 141 -3.65 8.68 -9.16
C VAL A 141 -3.43 7.28 -8.61
N MET A 142 -4.38 6.82 -7.80
CA MET A 142 -4.36 5.53 -7.12
C MET A 142 -5.38 4.59 -7.79
N PRO A 143 -5.02 3.34 -8.09
CA PRO A 143 -5.96 2.37 -8.62
C PRO A 143 -6.94 1.91 -7.54
N VAL A 144 -8.14 1.55 -7.97
CA VAL A 144 -9.14 0.83 -7.17
C VAL A 144 -9.34 -0.54 -7.83
N TYR A 145 -8.85 -1.56 -7.16
CA TYR A 145 -8.91 -2.94 -7.64
C TYR A 145 -10.24 -3.62 -7.27
N PRO A 146 -10.77 -4.52 -8.10
CA PRO A 146 -11.93 -5.34 -7.77
C PRO A 146 -11.55 -6.39 -6.71
N GLU A 147 -12.05 -6.23 -5.49
CA GLU A 147 -11.84 -7.19 -4.41
C GLU A 147 -13.15 -7.79 -3.90
N GLY A 148 -13.15 -9.10 -3.69
CA GLY A 148 -14.24 -9.83 -3.04
C GLY A 148 -14.35 -9.56 -1.55
N LYS A 149 -15.38 -10.13 -0.92
CA LYS A 149 -15.68 -9.95 0.52
C LYS A 149 -14.52 -10.36 1.43
N TYR A 150 -13.81 -11.43 1.08
CA TYR A 150 -12.78 -12.06 1.91
C TYR A 150 -11.35 -11.79 1.43
N GLU A 151 -11.19 -10.94 0.42
CA GLU A 151 -9.89 -10.57 -0.14
C GLU A 151 -9.38 -9.28 0.49
N GLY A 152 -8.06 -9.11 0.57
CA GLY A 152 -7.47 -7.85 1.05
C GLY A 152 -7.80 -7.51 2.50
N LEU A 153 -8.13 -8.48 3.36
CA LEU A 153 -8.64 -8.22 4.71
C LEU A 153 -7.68 -7.44 5.62
N LEU A 154 -6.36 -7.63 5.46
CA LEU A 154 -5.39 -6.83 6.20
C LEU A 154 -5.42 -5.36 5.75
N ASN A 155 -5.60 -5.12 4.46
CA ASN A 155 -5.78 -3.78 3.92
C ASN A 155 -7.09 -3.15 4.42
N LYS A 156 -8.22 -3.84 4.23
CA LYS A 156 -9.57 -3.38 4.61
C LYS A 156 -9.74 -3.17 6.11
N GLY A 157 -9.17 -4.06 6.92
CA GLY A 157 -9.34 -4.10 8.36
C GLY A 157 -8.36 -3.24 9.15
N LEU A 158 -7.20 -2.93 8.57
CA LEU A 158 -6.11 -2.26 9.28
C LEU A 158 -5.45 -1.19 8.43
N LEU A 159 -4.83 -1.52 7.29
CA LEU A 159 -3.95 -0.57 6.60
C LEU A 159 -4.69 0.65 6.05
N ALA A 160 -5.78 0.45 5.30
CA ALA A 160 -6.60 1.51 4.74
C ALA A 160 -7.29 2.37 5.81
N PRO A 161 -8.02 1.82 6.80
CA PRO A 161 -8.70 2.64 7.79
C PRO A 161 -7.74 3.36 8.75
N LEU A 162 -6.61 2.73 9.12
CA LEU A 162 -5.57 3.42 9.88
C LEU A 162 -4.98 4.56 9.05
N SER A 163 -4.54 4.31 7.82
CA SER A 163 -3.99 5.33 6.92
C SER A 163 -4.96 6.50 6.75
N ARG A 164 -6.23 6.22 6.46
CA ARG A 164 -7.31 7.21 6.37
C ARG A 164 -7.41 8.08 7.62
N SER A 165 -7.38 7.46 8.80
CA SER A 165 -7.42 8.22 10.06
C SER A 165 -6.19 9.11 10.24
N LEU A 166 -5.02 8.72 9.72
CA LEU A 166 -3.77 9.47 9.84
C LEU A 166 -3.67 10.61 8.83
N CYS A 167 -3.98 10.35 7.56
CA CYS A 167 -3.82 11.30 6.45
C CYS A 167 -5.08 12.09 6.09
N GLY A 168 -6.26 11.68 6.56
CA GLY A 168 -7.51 12.38 6.27
C GLY A 168 -7.96 12.22 4.82
N ARG A 169 -7.46 11.20 4.12
CA ARG A 169 -7.81 10.85 2.73
C ARG A 169 -8.45 9.46 2.72
N ARG A 170 -9.63 9.33 2.09
CA ARG A 170 -10.34 8.05 1.98
C ARG A 170 -9.81 7.24 0.80
N VAL A 171 -8.58 6.74 0.95
CA VAL A 171 -7.92 5.89 -0.05
C VAL A 171 -8.20 4.43 0.27
N SER A 172 -8.70 3.69 -0.72
CA SER A 172 -9.05 2.27 -0.60
C SER A 172 -7.82 1.35 -0.47
N ALA A 173 -6.73 1.64 -1.20
CA ALA A 173 -5.48 0.91 -1.17
C ALA A 173 -4.28 1.86 -0.96
N PRO A 174 -3.84 2.13 0.28
CA PRO A 174 -2.72 3.04 0.55
C PRO A 174 -1.35 2.51 0.08
N LEU A 175 -1.24 1.20 -0.21
CA LEU A 175 -0.08 0.52 -0.81
C LEU A 175 -0.50 -0.13 -2.14
N PRO A 176 -0.61 0.65 -3.22
CA PRO A 176 -1.00 0.12 -4.52
C PRO A 176 0.20 -0.52 -5.23
N SER A 177 -0.09 -1.46 -6.14
CA SER A 177 0.92 -2.05 -7.02
C SER A 177 1.28 -1.12 -8.17
N ASP A 178 0.27 -0.43 -8.73
CA ASP A 178 0.41 0.55 -9.81
C ASP A 178 -0.05 1.93 -9.33
N PHE A 179 0.49 3.00 -9.90
CA PHE A 179 -0.01 4.35 -9.64
C PHE A 179 0.61 5.36 -10.61
N GLY A 180 -0.01 6.54 -10.71
CA GLY A 180 0.55 7.69 -11.43
C GLY A 180 0.90 8.84 -10.51
N VAL A 181 2.01 9.54 -10.75
CA VAL A 181 2.48 10.69 -9.96
C VAL A 181 2.88 11.87 -10.83
N SER A 182 2.57 13.09 -10.37
CA SER A 182 2.97 14.35 -11.01
C SER A 182 4.43 14.70 -10.75
N ALA A 183 5.00 15.62 -11.54
CA ALA A 183 6.33 16.19 -11.30
C ALA A 183 6.54 16.70 -9.85
N ARG A 184 5.49 17.31 -9.27
CA ARG A 184 5.51 17.74 -7.87
C ARG A 184 5.68 16.54 -6.94
N MET A 185 4.91 15.48 -7.17
CA MET A 185 4.95 14.29 -6.32
C MET A 185 6.21 13.46 -6.51
N ILE A 186 6.74 13.36 -7.74
CA ILE A 186 8.07 12.82 -8.04
C ILE A 186 9.11 13.53 -7.17
N SER A 187 9.13 14.86 -7.22
CA SER A 187 10.05 15.66 -6.42
C SER A 187 9.86 15.44 -4.92
N ARG A 188 8.63 15.27 -4.42
CA ARG A 188 8.36 15.01 -3.00
C ARG A 188 8.80 13.61 -2.55
N MET A 189 8.61 12.59 -3.37
CA MET A 189 8.99 11.21 -3.07
C MET A 189 10.52 11.00 -3.13
N THR A 190 11.22 11.83 -3.92
CA THR A 190 12.69 11.83 -3.98
C THR A 190 13.34 12.84 -3.03
N ALA A 191 12.66 13.94 -2.68
CA ALA A 191 13.17 14.95 -1.77
C ALA A 191 13.14 14.48 -0.31
N GLY A 192 14.23 14.75 0.41
CA GLY A 192 14.21 14.67 1.87
C GLY A 192 14.34 13.27 2.45
N GLN A 193 15.01 12.33 1.78
CA GLN A 193 15.58 11.20 2.51
C GLN A 193 16.79 11.70 3.31
N PRO A 194 16.70 11.89 4.65
CA PRO A 194 17.88 12.30 5.42
C PRO A 194 18.96 11.23 5.27
N GLN A 195 20.22 11.64 5.16
CA GLN A 195 21.40 10.76 5.07
C GLN A 195 21.45 9.65 6.14
N ARG A 196 20.68 9.79 7.23
CA ARG A 196 20.54 8.83 8.33
C ARG A 196 19.38 7.83 8.21
N ALA A 197 18.40 8.06 7.32
CA ALA A 197 17.31 7.12 7.03
C ALA A 197 17.61 6.18 5.85
N LEU A 198 18.79 6.35 5.24
CA LEU A 198 19.23 5.68 4.00
C LEU A 198 19.89 4.31 4.21
N THR A 199 19.81 3.74 5.41
CA THR A 199 20.43 2.44 5.70
C THR A 199 19.42 1.31 5.91
N ALA A 200 18.12 1.58 5.92
CA ALA A 200 17.09 0.58 6.07
C ALA A 200 16.13 0.63 4.88
N PRO A 201 15.93 -0.48 4.15
CA PRO A 201 14.90 -0.61 3.13
C PRO A 201 13.51 -0.33 3.71
N ARG A 202 12.64 0.36 2.95
CA ARG A 202 11.32 0.83 3.43
C ARG A 202 10.25 0.67 2.36
N LEU A 203 9.01 0.52 2.82
CA LEU A 203 7.86 0.58 1.92
C LEU A 203 7.59 2.02 1.49
N LEU A 204 7.24 2.19 0.23
CA LEU A 204 6.69 3.44 -0.28
C LEU A 204 5.21 3.48 0.06
N TRP A 205 4.76 4.55 0.72
CA TRP A 205 3.35 4.79 1.04
C TRP A 205 2.84 6.02 0.25
N PRO A 206 2.48 5.88 -1.05
CA PRO A 206 2.15 7.03 -1.90
C PRO A 206 1.03 7.90 -1.32
N ALA A 207 -0.03 7.24 -0.80
CA ALA A 207 -1.17 7.91 -0.19
C ALA A 207 -0.78 8.73 1.05
N THR A 208 0.17 8.25 1.85
CA THR A 208 0.67 8.98 3.02
C THR A 208 1.48 10.19 2.58
N VAL A 209 2.38 10.03 1.60
CA VAL A 209 3.19 11.15 1.06
C VAL A 209 2.29 12.24 0.51
N ALA A 210 1.36 11.90 -0.38
CA ALA A 210 0.45 12.86 -0.99
C ALA A 210 -0.52 13.49 0.02
N GLY A 211 -1.08 12.68 0.93
CA GLY A 211 -2.00 13.17 1.96
C GLY A 211 -1.34 14.15 2.92
N MET A 212 -0.10 13.88 3.35
CA MET A 212 0.67 14.77 4.22
C MET A 212 1.11 16.05 3.50
N ASP A 213 1.39 16.00 2.20
CA ASP A 213 1.78 17.17 1.41
C ASP A 213 0.60 18.05 0.96
N GLY A 214 -0.64 17.63 1.24
CA GLY A 214 -1.83 18.29 0.71
C GLY A 214 -1.95 18.18 -0.80
N GLY A 215 -1.38 17.12 -1.40
CA GLY A 215 -1.55 16.81 -2.82
C GLY A 215 -2.97 16.38 -3.15
N GLU A 216 -3.36 16.57 -4.41
CA GLU A 216 -4.64 16.12 -4.94
C GLU A 216 -4.55 14.64 -5.34
N ILE A 217 -5.40 13.80 -4.72
CA ILE A 217 -5.42 12.35 -4.95
C ILE A 217 -6.71 11.99 -5.70
N CYS A 218 -6.54 11.23 -6.77
CA CYS A 218 -7.62 10.71 -7.59
C CYS A 218 -7.63 9.19 -7.54
N GLU A 219 -8.82 8.60 -7.65
CA GLU A 219 -8.99 7.14 -7.69
C GLU A 219 -9.42 6.70 -9.09
N ALA A 220 -8.70 5.73 -9.67
CA ALA A 220 -8.96 5.17 -10.98
C ALA A 220 -9.41 3.70 -10.85
N PRO A 221 -10.64 3.34 -11.25
CA PRO A 221 -11.04 1.94 -11.32
C PRO A 221 -10.12 1.17 -12.28
N LEU A 222 -9.50 0.10 -11.79
CA LEU A 222 -8.60 -0.75 -12.58
C LEU A 222 -9.03 -2.20 -12.43
N HIS A 223 -9.61 -2.77 -13.47
CA HIS A 223 -10.24 -4.09 -13.40
C HIS A 223 -9.23 -5.22 -13.61
N ILE A 224 -8.22 -5.29 -12.74
CA ILE A 224 -7.16 -6.30 -12.80
C ILE A 224 -6.97 -6.96 -11.44
N ARG A 225 -6.30 -8.11 -11.45
CA ARG A 225 -5.86 -8.81 -10.25
C ARG A 225 -4.37 -9.12 -10.39
N HIS A 226 -3.58 -8.63 -9.46
CA HIS A 226 -2.15 -8.96 -9.41
C HIS A 226 -1.93 -10.32 -8.78
N SER A 227 -0.77 -10.91 -9.07
CA SER A 227 -0.27 -12.06 -8.32
C SER A 227 -0.09 -11.71 -6.83
N THR A 228 -0.48 -12.62 -5.94
CA THR A 228 -0.38 -12.39 -4.50
C THR A 228 1.06 -12.55 -4.03
N GLN A 229 1.70 -11.45 -3.62
CA GLN A 229 3.06 -11.44 -3.09
C GLN A 229 3.22 -12.22 -1.76
N SER A 230 2.11 -12.58 -1.11
CA SER A 230 2.10 -13.33 0.14
C SER A 230 2.11 -14.85 -0.03
N GLU A 231 2.15 -15.37 -1.25
CA GLU A 231 2.19 -16.82 -1.48
C GLU A 231 3.38 -17.47 -0.77
N GLY A 232 3.11 -18.50 0.03
CA GLY A 232 4.13 -19.23 0.79
C GLY A 232 4.66 -18.50 2.04
N LEU A 233 4.16 -17.30 2.37
CA LEU A 233 4.57 -16.56 3.57
C LEU A 233 3.66 -16.85 4.77
N GLU A 234 4.27 -16.98 5.94
CA GLU A 234 3.57 -16.98 7.22
C GLU A 234 2.87 -15.63 7.47
N LEU A 235 1.65 -15.67 7.99
CA LEU A 235 0.86 -14.45 8.24
C LEU A 235 1.56 -13.47 9.20
N SER A 236 2.29 -13.98 10.19
CA SER A 236 3.06 -13.16 11.12
C SER A 236 4.17 -12.38 10.42
N THR A 237 4.77 -12.94 9.37
CA THR A 237 5.76 -12.26 8.51
C THR A 237 5.09 -11.15 7.70
N VAL A 238 3.92 -11.43 7.11
CA VAL A 238 3.13 -10.44 6.35
C VAL A 238 2.75 -9.25 7.23
N ILE A 239 2.18 -9.52 8.41
CA ILE A 239 1.85 -8.48 9.41
C ILE A 239 3.12 -7.75 9.86
N GLY A 240 4.20 -8.49 10.12
CA GLY A 240 5.50 -7.95 10.50
C GLY A 240 6.00 -6.87 9.55
N GLN A 241 5.93 -7.13 8.24
CA GLN A 241 6.41 -6.21 7.21
C GLN A 241 5.45 -5.06 6.95
N LEU A 242 4.17 -5.34 6.69
CA LEU A 242 3.19 -4.32 6.29
C LEU A 242 2.79 -3.42 7.46
N VAL A 243 2.39 -4.01 8.60
CA VAL A 243 1.96 -3.22 9.78
C VAL A 243 3.15 -2.55 10.44
N GLY A 244 4.30 -3.22 10.49
CA GLY A 244 5.53 -2.62 11.01
C GLY A 244 5.97 -1.39 10.23
N SER A 245 5.90 -1.45 8.90
CA SER A 245 6.16 -0.29 8.03
C SER A 245 5.15 0.83 8.26
N LEU A 246 3.86 0.51 8.39
CA LEU A 246 2.82 1.52 8.69
C LEU A 246 3.05 2.19 10.05
N PHE A 247 3.42 1.44 11.08
CA PHE A 247 3.77 2.00 12.39
C PHE A 247 5.05 2.84 12.35
N GLN A 248 5.99 2.53 11.46
CA GLN A 248 7.13 3.40 11.20
C GLN A 248 6.69 4.74 10.58
N GLU A 249 5.73 4.74 9.64
CA GLU A 249 5.14 5.97 9.10
C GLU A 249 4.39 6.78 10.17
N VAL A 250 3.66 6.11 11.06
CA VAL A 250 3.04 6.73 12.23
C VAL A 250 4.07 7.48 13.09
N GLU A 251 5.22 6.86 13.38
CA GLU A 251 6.30 7.51 14.15
C GLU A 251 6.86 8.74 13.39
N LEU A 252 7.16 8.59 12.09
CA LEU A 252 7.74 9.66 11.29
C LEU A 252 6.81 10.87 11.15
N GLN A 253 5.51 10.62 10.96
CA GLN A 253 4.53 11.67 10.68
C GLN A 253 3.77 12.12 11.92
N ALA A 254 4.26 11.78 13.12
CA ALA A 254 3.63 12.07 14.41
C ALA A 254 3.14 13.51 14.58
N ALA A 255 3.96 14.49 14.17
CA ALA A 255 3.58 15.89 14.27
C ALA A 255 2.37 16.23 13.39
N GLN A 256 2.28 15.63 12.20
CA GLN A 256 1.28 15.96 11.19
C GLN A 256 -0.05 15.26 11.47
N TRP A 257 -0.03 13.93 11.59
CA TRP A 257 -1.28 13.16 11.73
C TRP A 257 -2.03 13.49 13.02
N GLN A 258 -1.34 13.89 14.10
CA GLN A 258 -2.00 14.31 15.35
C GLN A 258 -2.95 15.51 15.17
N ARG A 259 -2.77 16.31 14.11
CA ARG A 259 -3.60 17.49 13.79
C ARG A 259 -4.73 17.20 12.83
N VAL A 260 -4.63 16.13 12.04
CA VAL A 260 -5.65 15.73 11.06
C VAL A 260 -6.96 15.36 11.77
N ARG A 261 -8.09 15.84 11.25
CA ARG A 261 -9.44 15.59 11.76
C ARG A 261 -10.36 15.24 10.60
N GLY A 262 -11.17 14.19 10.77
CA GLY A 262 -12.02 13.67 9.72
C GLY A 262 -11.24 13.20 8.49
N SER A 263 -11.97 12.92 7.41
CA SER A 263 -11.41 12.57 6.12
C SER A 263 -12.24 13.11 4.96
N GLN A 264 -11.58 13.35 3.83
CA GLN A 264 -12.20 13.78 2.58
C GLN A 264 -12.29 12.58 1.62
N ALA A 265 -13.38 12.50 0.86
CA ALA A 265 -13.52 11.55 -0.24
C ALA A 265 -12.62 11.97 -1.42
N MET A 266 -12.07 10.99 -2.13
CA MET A 266 -11.19 11.24 -3.27
C MET A 266 -12.01 11.46 -4.52
N ARG A 267 -11.46 12.19 -5.50
CA ARG A 267 -12.12 12.33 -6.80
C ARG A 267 -12.02 11.00 -7.54
N ALA A 268 -13.14 10.30 -7.66
CA ALA A 268 -13.26 9.11 -8.49
C ALA A 268 -13.26 9.51 -9.98
N LEU A 269 -12.37 8.90 -10.75
CA LEU A 269 -12.32 9.03 -12.20
C LEU A 269 -13.32 8.09 -12.84
N THR A 270 -13.80 8.45 -14.02
CA THR A 270 -14.77 7.64 -14.76
C THR A 270 -14.16 6.30 -15.14
N ALA A 271 -14.83 5.20 -14.77
CA ALA A 271 -14.45 3.87 -15.23
C ALA A 271 -14.51 3.83 -16.76
N GLN A 272 -13.42 3.38 -17.38
CA GLN A 272 -13.44 3.08 -18.81
C GLN A 272 -14.21 1.79 -19.04
N SER A 273 -14.95 1.71 -20.14
CA SER A 273 -15.63 0.48 -20.55
C SER A 273 -14.60 -0.64 -20.75
N GLY A 274 -14.51 -1.55 -19.79
CA GLY A 274 -13.65 -2.72 -19.83
C GLY A 274 -14.42 -3.93 -19.31
N ALA A 275 -14.22 -5.08 -19.96
CA ALA A 275 -14.64 -6.36 -19.39
C ALA A 275 -13.66 -6.70 -18.27
N GLY A 276 -13.95 -6.25 -17.04
CA GLY A 276 -13.20 -6.67 -15.87
C GLY A 276 -13.37 -8.17 -15.63
N PRO A 277 -12.39 -8.84 -14.98
CA PRO A 277 -12.57 -10.22 -14.56
C PRO A 277 -13.81 -10.30 -13.66
N GLU A 278 -14.70 -11.25 -13.95
CA GLU A 278 -15.82 -11.53 -13.07
C GLU A 278 -15.26 -11.81 -11.67
N THR A 279 -15.73 -11.06 -10.67
CA THR A 279 -15.34 -11.29 -9.29
C THR A 279 -16.05 -12.57 -8.84
N ALA A 280 -15.43 -13.73 -9.09
CA ALA A 280 -15.91 -14.98 -8.53
C ALA A 280 -15.84 -14.84 -6.99
N GLU A 281 -16.99 -14.88 -6.32
CA GLU A 281 -17.02 -14.83 -4.86
C GLU A 281 -16.34 -16.09 -4.32
N LEU A 282 -15.19 -15.91 -3.66
CA LEU A 282 -14.56 -16.98 -2.89
C LEU A 282 -15.53 -17.44 -1.79
N PRO A 283 -15.56 -18.76 -1.49
CA PRO A 283 -16.35 -19.26 -0.38
C PRO A 283 -15.90 -18.60 0.92
N ALA A 284 -16.85 -18.40 1.84
CA ALA A 284 -16.54 -17.89 3.17
C ALA A 284 -15.55 -18.83 3.85
N PRO A 285 -14.43 -18.31 4.40
CA PRO A 285 -13.52 -19.15 5.18
C PRO A 285 -14.21 -19.60 6.47
N ASP A 286 -13.82 -20.77 6.98
CA ASP A 286 -14.30 -21.24 8.28
C ASP A 286 -13.76 -20.33 9.40
N PRO A 287 -14.61 -19.68 10.21
CA PRO A 287 -14.15 -18.85 11.31
C PRO A 287 -13.58 -19.65 12.49
N GLN A 288 -13.88 -20.95 12.62
CA GLN A 288 -13.49 -21.75 13.78
C GLN A 288 -11.96 -21.79 14.01
N PRO A 289 -11.11 -22.12 13.01
CA PRO A 289 -9.65 -22.15 13.22
C PRO A 289 -9.05 -20.78 13.56
N LEU A 290 -9.68 -19.70 13.08
CA LEU A 290 -9.27 -18.32 13.36
C LEU A 290 -9.55 -17.96 14.84
N ILE A 291 -10.71 -18.37 15.35
CA ILE A 291 -11.09 -18.20 16.76
C ILE A 291 -10.19 -19.06 17.66
N ASP A 292 -9.92 -20.30 17.28
CA ASP A 292 -9.03 -21.19 18.05
C ASP A 292 -7.61 -20.62 18.15
N SER A 293 -7.10 -20.02 17.06
CA SER A 293 -5.82 -19.32 17.04
C SER A 293 -5.82 -18.09 17.95
N PHE A 294 -6.91 -17.32 17.98
CA PHE A 294 -7.09 -16.21 18.91
C PHE A 294 -7.09 -16.68 20.37
N VAL A 295 -7.84 -17.73 20.71
CA VAL A 295 -7.92 -18.29 22.06
C VAL A 295 -6.58 -18.84 22.53
N LEU A 296 -5.85 -19.53 21.63
CA LEU A 296 -4.49 -19.99 21.90
C LEU A 296 -3.54 -18.82 22.14
N GLY A 297 -3.63 -17.77 21.31
CA GLY A 297 -2.89 -16.52 21.48
C GLY A 297 -3.15 -15.87 22.84
N PHE A 298 -4.41 -15.81 23.29
CA PHE A 298 -4.76 -15.27 24.60
C PHE A 298 -4.08 -16.01 25.75
N ARG A 299 -3.92 -17.33 25.66
CA ARG A 299 -3.24 -18.13 26.69
C ARG A 299 -1.72 -17.95 26.67
N ASN A 300 -1.13 -17.82 25.48
CA ASN A 300 0.32 -17.89 25.31
C ASN A 300 1.01 -16.52 25.25
N LEU A 301 0.28 -15.46 24.92
CA LEU A 301 0.83 -14.13 24.67
C LEU A 301 0.33 -13.07 25.66
N GLU A 302 -0.34 -13.51 26.73
CA GLU A 302 -0.92 -12.63 27.74
C GLU A 302 0.11 -11.66 28.35
N GLU A 303 1.35 -12.13 28.57
CA GLU A 303 2.46 -11.30 29.07
C GLU A 303 2.85 -10.21 28.08
N VAL A 304 2.92 -10.52 26.79
CA VAL A 304 3.24 -9.54 25.73
C VAL A 304 2.10 -8.53 25.61
N TRP A 305 0.85 -8.99 25.63
CA TRP A 305 -0.32 -8.13 25.57
C TRP A 305 -0.45 -7.22 26.79
N ARG A 306 -0.05 -7.66 27.99
CA ARG A 306 0.01 -6.80 29.19
C ARG A 306 0.93 -5.60 29.03
N ILE A 307 1.99 -5.74 28.25
CA ILE A 307 2.93 -4.64 28.01
C ILE A 307 2.38 -3.67 26.94
N ALA A 308 1.62 -4.19 25.97
CA ALA A 308 1.12 -3.40 24.83
C ALA A 308 -0.26 -2.78 25.06
N LEU A 309 -1.16 -3.46 25.79
CA LEU A 309 -2.58 -3.12 25.91
C LEU A 309 -2.95 -2.67 27.33
N PRO A 310 -3.90 -1.73 27.47
CA PRO A 310 -4.41 -1.33 28.78
C PRO A 310 -5.27 -2.45 29.42
N PRO A 311 -5.45 -2.43 30.76
CA PRO A 311 -6.22 -3.46 31.48
C PRO A 311 -7.65 -3.66 30.96
N LEU A 312 -8.31 -2.58 30.50
CA LEU A 312 -9.67 -2.66 29.96
C LEU A 312 -9.72 -3.51 28.69
N SER A 313 -8.81 -3.29 27.74
CA SER A 313 -8.74 -4.09 26.50
C SER A 313 -8.41 -5.55 26.79
N LEU A 314 -7.52 -5.82 27.75
CA LEU A 314 -7.21 -7.19 28.18
C LEU A 314 -8.44 -7.89 28.78
N PHE A 315 -9.24 -7.19 29.57
CA PHE A 315 -10.48 -7.72 30.13
C PHE A 315 -11.50 -8.04 29.04
N GLU A 316 -11.66 -7.18 28.04
CA GLU A 316 -12.54 -7.44 26.90
C GLU A 316 -12.07 -8.65 26.07
N LEU A 317 -10.75 -8.77 25.83
CA LEU A 317 -10.16 -9.94 25.17
C LEU A 317 -10.39 -11.23 25.98
N GLN A 318 -10.29 -11.18 27.31
CA GLN A 318 -10.58 -12.32 28.17
C GLN A 318 -12.04 -12.75 28.07
N ARG A 319 -12.98 -11.80 27.95
CA ARG A 319 -14.40 -12.10 27.74
C ARG A 319 -14.62 -12.78 26.39
N LEU A 320 -14.01 -12.24 25.32
CA LEU A 320 -14.09 -12.84 23.98
C LEU A 320 -13.55 -14.28 23.97
N ALA A 321 -12.44 -14.55 24.65
CA ALA A 321 -11.83 -15.88 24.71
C ALA A 321 -12.68 -16.94 25.43
N ARG A 322 -13.77 -16.53 26.11
CA ARG A 322 -14.72 -17.43 26.79
C ARG A 322 -16.02 -17.63 26.02
N LEU A 323 -16.24 -16.89 24.94
CA LEU A 323 -17.45 -17.02 24.12
C LEU A 323 -17.42 -18.32 23.31
N SER A 324 -18.60 -18.85 23.02
CA SER A 324 -18.71 -19.89 22.01
C SER A 324 -18.38 -19.32 20.61
N PRO A 325 -17.94 -20.15 19.66
CA PRO A 325 -17.69 -19.70 18.29
C PRO A 325 -18.89 -19.00 17.63
N ALA A 326 -20.11 -19.42 17.98
CA ALA A 326 -21.36 -18.83 17.49
C ALA A 326 -21.68 -17.45 18.12
N GLU A 327 -21.08 -17.11 19.27
CA GLU A 327 -21.26 -15.82 19.93
C GLU A 327 -20.07 -14.88 19.72
N PHE A 328 -18.96 -15.41 19.20
CA PHE A 328 -17.70 -14.68 19.05
C PHE A 328 -17.81 -13.49 18.09
N SER A 329 -17.80 -12.27 18.63
CA SER A 329 -17.79 -11.04 17.85
C SER A 329 -16.93 -10.00 18.54
N MET A 330 -15.80 -9.65 17.93
CA MET A 330 -14.93 -8.58 18.36
C MET A 330 -15.53 -7.23 17.95
N PRO A 331 -15.86 -6.34 18.89
CA PRO A 331 -16.36 -5.00 18.56
C PRO A 331 -15.30 -4.17 17.83
N ASP A 332 -15.72 -3.33 16.89
CA ASP A 332 -14.81 -2.43 16.16
C ASP A 332 -14.03 -1.51 17.09
N GLU A 333 -14.68 -0.98 18.12
CA GLU A 333 -14.03 -0.15 19.14
C GLU A 333 -12.81 -0.85 19.77
N LEU A 334 -12.96 -2.12 20.13
CA LEU A 334 -11.88 -2.90 20.71
C LEU A 334 -10.77 -3.12 19.68
N TRP A 335 -11.11 -3.51 18.46
CA TRP A 335 -10.13 -3.71 17.39
C TRP A 335 -9.33 -2.44 17.08
N VAL A 336 -10.01 -1.30 16.94
CA VAL A 336 -9.38 0.00 16.69
C VAL A 336 -8.44 0.39 17.82
N LYS A 337 -8.88 0.23 19.09
CA LYS A 337 -8.03 0.51 20.25
C LYS A 337 -6.80 -0.40 20.29
N ILE A 338 -6.95 -1.69 19.99
CA ILE A 338 -5.83 -2.64 19.89
C ILE A 338 -4.82 -2.15 18.85
N VAL A 339 -5.25 -1.79 17.64
CA VAL A 339 -4.33 -1.30 16.59
C VAL A 339 -3.60 -0.04 17.06
N TYR A 340 -4.30 0.90 17.70
CA TYR A 340 -3.70 2.12 18.24
C TYR A 340 -2.74 1.85 19.40
N ASP A 341 -3.08 0.98 20.34
CA ASP A 341 -2.21 0.62 21.45
C ASP A 341 -0.96 -0.14 20.98
N PHE A 342 -1.08 -0.97 19.94
CA PHE A 342 0.08 -1.60 19.30
C PHE A 342 0.97 -0.57 18.59
N ALA A 343 0.40 0.45 17.95
CA ALA A 343 1.18 1.56 17.37
C ALA A 343 1.91 2.36 18.46
N VAL A 344 1.28 2.59 19.62
CA VAL A 344 1.94 3.21 20.78
C VAL A 344 3.03 2.30 21.35
N ALA A 345 2.78 1.00 21.53
CA ALA A 345 3.75 0.04 22.03
C ALA A 345 4.98 -0.06 21.11
N TRP A 346 4.76 0.00 19.79
CA TRP A 346 5.81 0.09 18.78
C TRP A 346 6.69 1.33 18.97
N HIS A 347 6.07 2.46 19.28
CA HIS A 347 6.77 3.73 19.52
C HIS A 347 7.56 3.74 20.83
N VAL A 348 6.97 3.23 21.91
CA VAL A 348 7.61 3.20 23.24
C VAL A 348 8.73 2.15 23.32
N ARG A 349 8.68 1.11 22.47
CA ARG A 349 9.74 0.08 22.33
C ARG A 349 10.06 -0.68 23.61
N ARG A 350 9.04 -1.04 24.41
CA ARG A 350 9.22 -1.90 25.60
C ARG A 350 9.44 -3.38 25.26
N ILE A 351 9.08 -3.80 24.04
CA ILE A 351 9.22 -5.15 23.53
C ILE A 351 9.91 -5.07 22.17
N SER A 352 10.61 -6.14 21.76
CA SER A 352 11.13 -6.24 20.40
C SER A 352 9.99 -6.09 19.38
N ARG A 353 10.26 -5.37 18.29
CA ARG A 353 9.28 -5.10 17.22
C ARG A 353 8.73 -6.37 16.60
N GLY A 354 9.59 -7.38 16.42
CA GLY A 354 9.19 -8.69 15.91
C GLY A 354 8.21 -9.41 16.84
N HIS A 355 8.50 -9.47 18.15
CA HIS A 355 7.58 -10.11 19.11
C HIS A 355 6.27 -9.32 19.25
N LEU A 356 6.33 -7.99 19.22
CA LEU A 356 5.13 -7.15 19.25
C LEU A 356 4.21 -7.45 18.05
N LEU A 357 4.74 -7.41 16.82
CA LEU A 357 3.92 -7.66 15.64
C LEU A 357 3.49 -9.13 15.52
N GLY A 358 4.34 -10.07 15.93
CA GLY A 358 3.95 -11.47 16.05
C GLY A 358 2.73 -11.64 16.97
N ALA A 359 2.69 -10.90 18.08
CA ALA A 359 1.58 -10.92 19.03
C ALA A 359 0.31 -10.20 18.55
N LEU A 360 0.37 -9.42 17.46
CA LEU A 360 -0.81 -8.86 16.81
C LEU A 360 -1.55 -9.91 15.98
N THR A 361 -0.84 -10.91 15.44
CA THR A 361 -1.39 -11.94 14.54
C THR A 361 -2.66 -12.62 15.08
N PRO A 362 -2.66 -13.21 16.30
CA PRO A 362 -3.88 -13.82 16.84
C PRO A 362 -5.02 -12.83 17.10
N LEU A 363 -4.72 -11.56 17.43
CA LEU A 363 -5.75 -10.52 17.58
C LEU A 363 -6.39 -10.19 16.23
N TYR A 364 -5.57 -10.05 15.18
CA TYR A 364 -6.04 -9.88 13.81
C TYR A 364 -6.91 -11.06 13.35
N LEU A 365 -6.51 -12.30 13.64
CA LEU A 365 -7.33 -13.48 13.33
C LEU A 365 -8.69 -13.46 14.05
N GLY A 366 -8.74 -13.00 15.30
CA GLY A 366 -10.00 -12.75 16.00
C GLY A 366 -10.88 -11.70 15.31
N TRP A 367 -10.28 -10.59 14.85
CA TRP A 367 -11.02 -9.61 14.05
C TRP A 367 -11.52 -10.21 12.73
N VAL A 368 -10.70 -10.96 11.99
CA VAL A 368 -11.08 -11.62 10.73
C VAL A 368 -12.25 -12.58 10.95
N ALA A 369 -12.20 -13.41 12.00
CA ALA A 369 -13.29 -14.31 12.33
C ALA A 369 -14.61 -13.55 12.55
N SER A 370 -14.56 -12.43 13.26
CA SER A 370 -15.72 -11.57 13.52
C SER A 370 -16.25 -10.94 12.24
N TYR A 371 -15.35 -10.48 11.36
CA TYR A 371 -15.70 -9.91 10.06
C TYR A 371 -16.38 -10.94 9.17
N VAL A 372 -15.77 -12.12 8.96
CA VAL A 372 -16.29 -13.20 8.11
C VAL A 372 -17.72 -13.58 8.53
N ARG A 373 -17.93 -13.76 9.84
CA ARG A 373 -19.25 -14.06 10.40
C ARG A 373 -20.28 -12.95 10.19
N SER A 374 -19.84 -11.69 10.21
CA SER A 374 -20.75 -10.55 10.06
C SER A 374 -21.18 -10.29 8.60
N VAL A 375 -20.39 -10.77 7.63
CA VAL A 375 -20.60 -10.46 6.20
C VAL A 375 -21.01 -11.65 5.34
N SER A 376 -21.07 -12.86 5.90
CA SER A 376 -21.37 -14.11 5.17
C SER A 376 -22.64 -14.02 4.33
N ASP A 377 -23.71 -13.47 4.90
CA ASP A 377 -25.03 -13.36 4.28
C ASP A 377 -25.31 -11.96 3.70
N LEU A 378 -24.30 -11.09 3.64
CA LEU A 378 -24.44 -9.73 3.15
C LEU A 378 -24.17 -9.64 1.64
N SER A 379 -24.83 -8.69 0.98
CA SER A 379 -24.46 -8.28 -0.38
C SER A 379 -23.17 -7.47 -0.37
N LEU A 380 -22.46 -7.39 -1.51
CA LEU A 380 -21.22 -6.61 -1.63
C LEU A 380 -21.38 -5.14 -1.17
N VAL A 381 -22.52 -4.51 -1.47
CA VAL A 381 -22.84 -3.14 -1.05
C VAL A 381 -22.93 -3.03 0.47
N LYS A 382 -23.58 -3.99 1.13
CA LYS A 382 -23.68 -4.02 2.61
C LYS A 382 -22.34 -4.34 3.25
N THR A 383 -21.52 -5.20 2.63
CA THR A 383 -20.14 -5.45 3.06
C THR A 383 -19.30 -4.19 2.99
N GLN A 384 -19.40 -3.41 1.91
CA GLN A 384 -18.71 -2.11 1.79
C GLN A 384 -19.17 -1.11 2.86
N ALA A 385 -20.47 -1.05 3.15
CA ALA A 385 -21.00 -0.21 4.24
C ALA A 385 -20.42 -0.62 5.61
N ARG A 386 -20.34 -1.93 5.90
CA ARG A 386 -19.73 -2.46 7.13
C ARG A 386 -18.25 -2.08 7.28
N LEU A 387 -17.50 -2.07 6.16
CA LEU A 387 -16.10 -1.63 6.14
C LEU A 387 -15.97 -0.10 6.31
N GLU A 388 -16.90 0.67 5.75
CA GLU A 388 -16.96 2.12 5.97
C GLU A 388 -17.24 2.45 7.44
N GLU A 389 -18.12 1.71 8.12
CA GLU A 389 -18.35 1.83 9.56
C GLU A 389 -17.07 1.60 10.37
N LEU A 390 -16.31 0.55 10.04
CA LEU A 390 -15.01 0.29 10.66
C LEU A 390 -14.03 1.45 10.41
N ALA A 391 -13.94 1.96 9.18
CA ALA A 391 -13.08 3.09 8.84
C ALA A 391 -13.45 4.37 9.60
N GLN A 392 -14.74 4.61 9.81
CA GLN A 392 -15.23 5.70 10.65
C GLN A 392 -14.89 5.48 12.13
N ALA A 393 -14.92 4.25 12.63
CA ALA A 393 -14.51 3.94 14.00
C ALA A 393 -13.05 4.35 14.26
N PHE A 394 -12.14 4.12 13.31
CA PHE A 394 -10.77 4.65 13.40
C PHE A 394 -10.75 6.18 13.54
N GLU A 395 -11.50 6.92 12.72
CA GLU A 395 -11.57 8.39 12.85
C GLU A 395 -12.13 8.84 14.21
N VAL A 396 -13.22 8.20 14.66
CA VAL A 396 -13.91 8.52 15.92
C VAL A 396 -13.00 8.28 17.13
N TYR A 397 -12.24 7.18 17.14
CA TYR A 397 -11.33 6.85 18.24
C TYR A 397 -9.93 7.46 18.08
N LYS A 398 -9.66 8.23 17.03
CA LYS A 398 -8.38 8.93 16.89
C LYS A 398 -7.99 9.83 18.08
N PRO A 399 -8.91 10.54 18.78
CA PRO A 399 -8.57 11.26 20.01
C PRO A 399 -7.99 10.36 21.11
N TYR A 400 -8.45 9.10 21.23
CA TYR A 400 -7.83 8.10 22.11
C TYR A 400 -6.38 7.83 21.69
N PHE A 401 -6.13 7.64 20.40
CA PHE A 401 -4.77 7.42 19.93
C PHE A 401 -3.84 8.61 20.23
N VAL A 402 -4.30 9.84 19.98
CA VAL A 402 -3.53 11.06 20.27
C VAL A 402 -3.23 11.20 21.77
N SER A 403 -4.16 10.87 22.66
CA SER A 403 -3.94 10.96 24.11
C SER A 403 -2.91 9.94 24.57
N ARG A 404 -3.02 8.69 24.13
CA ARG A 404 -2.09 7.59 24.42
C ARG A 404 -0.69 7.84 23.86
N TRP A 405 -0.59 8.50 22.69
CA TRP A 405 0.68 8.88 22.09
C TRP A 405 1.45 9.92 22.92
N ARG A 406 0.75 10.92 23.46
CA ARG A 406 1.37 12.00 24.26
C ARG A 406 1.69 11.58 25.68
N TRP A 407 0.83 10.76 26.26
CA TRP A 407 0.93 10.29 27.63
C TRP A 407 0.82 8.77 27.67
N PRO A 408 1.85 8.04 27.20
CA PRO A 408 1.86 6.58 27.35
C PRO A 408 1.82 6.24 28.83
N ASP A 409 1.02 5.24 29.21
CA ASP A 409 0.97 4.79 30.60
C ASP A 409 2.40 4.47 31.07
N ARG A 410 2.85 5.20 32.08
CA ARG A 410 4.05 4.87 32.85
C ARG A 410 3.67 3.71 33.77
N VAL A 411 3.45 2.54 33.19
CA VAL A 411 3.35 1.32 34.00
C VAL A 411 4.77 1.05 34.48
N SER A 412 5.01 1.47 35.72
CA SER A 412 6.22 1.24 36.52
C SER A 412 6.37 -0.23 36.89
#